data_AF-A0A7X6UL34-F1
#
_entry.id   AF-A0A7X6UL34-F1
#
_cell.length_a   1.000
_cell.length_b   1.000
_cell.length_c   1.000
_cell.angle_alpha   90.00
_cell.angle_beta   90.00
_cell.angle_gamma   90.00
#
_symmetry.space_group_name_H-M   'P 1'
#
loop_
_entity.id
_entity.type
_entity.pdbx_description
1 polymer ?
#
loop_
_entity_poly.entity_id
_entity_poly.type
_entity_poly.pdbx_seq_one_letter_code
_entity_poly.pdbx_strand_id
1 'polypeptide(L)' 'DKTVAEKVNRNEEIIDMMQAEYRRAHIRRLNERICNGNNGAIFLDLLGNLERISDLCCNIAEYAIGSK' A
#
# COMPACT_ATOMS: atom_id res chain seq x y z
N ASP A 1 9.79 21.06 5.37
CA ASP A 1 10.52 20.17 6.30
C ASP A 1 10.95 18.90 5.54
N LYS A 2 12.13 18.90 4.92
CA LYS A 2 12.54 17.85 3.97
C LYS A 2 12.67 16.47 4.61
N THR A 3 13.09 16.44 5.87
CA THR A 3 13.25 15.21 6.65
C THR A 3 11.92 14.49 6.89
N VAL A 4 10.82 15.23 7.00
CA VAL A 4 9.47 14.67 7.17
C VAL A 4 8.97 14.10 5.83
N ALA A 5 9.19 14.81 4.72
CA ALA A 5 8.83 14.29 3.40
C ALA A 5 9.61 13.00 3.04
N GLU A 6 10.90 12.92 3.37
CA GLU A 6 11.68 11.69 3.20
C GLU A 6 11.13 10.52 4.02
N LYS A 7 10.59 10.76 5.23
CA LYS A 7 9.93 9.72 6.02
C LYS A 7 8.63 9.25 5.39
N VAL A 8 7.86 10.15 4.78
CA VAL A 8 6.63 9.80 4.07
C VAL A 8 6.95 8.88 2.89
N ASN A 9 7.95 9.23 2.07
CA ASN A 9 8.37 8.39 0.95
C ASN A 9 8.85 7.00 1.40
N ARG A 10 9.66 6.92 2.47
CA ARG A 10 10.07 5.61 3.02
C ARG A 10 8.89 4.76 3.51
N ASN A 11 7.86 5.40 4.08
CA ASN A 11 6.67 4.68 4.52
C ASN A 11 5.85 4.17 3.33
N GLU A 12 5.80 4.91 2.23
CA GLU A 12 5.16 4.46 0.99
C GLU A 12 5.87 3.25 0.39
N GLU A 13 7.21 3.26 0.32
CA GLU A 13 7.98 2.09 -0.15
C GLU A 13 7.67 0.84 0.69
N ILE A 14 7.51 1.01 2.01
CA ILE A 14 7.13 -0.07 2.92
C ILE A 14 5.70 -0.55 2.64
N ILE A 15 4.75 0.37 2.44
CA ILE A 15 3.34 0.05 2.15
C ILE A 15 3.22 -0.70 0.82
N ASP A 16 3.97 -0.30 -0.20
CA ASP A 16 4.04 -0.96 -1.50
C ASP A 16 4.59 -2.37 -1.39
N MET A 17 5.69 -2.55 -0.66
CA MET A 17 6.25 -3.86 -0.37
C MET A 17 5.25 -4.76 0.35
N MET A 18 4.57 -4.24 1.37
CA MET A 18 3.56 -4.97 2.14
C MET A 18 2.35 -5.31 1.26
N GLN A 19 1.88 -4.40 0.41
CA GLN A 19 0.82 -4.66 -0.55
C GLN A 19 1.20 -5.85 -1.45
N ALA A 20 2.40 -5.84 -2.04
CA ALA A 20 2.87 -6.90 -2.92
C ALA A 20 3.03 -8.25 -2.19
N GLU A 21 3.55 -8.23 -0.96
CA GLU A 21 3.66 -9.42 -0.12
C GLU A 21 2.29 -10.01 0.20
N TYR A 22 1.37 -9.19 0.69
CA TYR A 22 0.05 -9.63 1.12
C TYR A 22 -0.84 -10.08 -0.03
N ARG A 23 -0.72 -9.45 -1.21
CA ARG A 23 -1.36 -9.96 -2.44
C ARG A 23 -0.87 -11.37 -2.78
N ARG A 24 0.45 -11.61 -2.76
CA ARG A 24 1.04 -12.94 -3.03
C ARG A 24 0.61 -13.97 -1.98
N ALA A 25 0.63 -13.59 -0.70
CA ALA A 25 0.18 -14.46 0.38
C ALA A 25 -1.32 -14.81 0.26
N HIS A 26 -2.15 -13.85 -0.15
CA HIS A 26 -3.58 -14.07 -0.36
C HIS A 26 -3.85 -15.07 -1.49
N ILE A 27 -3.13 -14.94 -2.62
CA ILE A 27 -3.23 -15.90 -3.74
C ILE A 27 -2.86 -17.31 -3.28
N ARG A 28 -1.79 -17.47 -2.49
CA ARG A 28 -1.44 -18.78 -1.89
C ARG A 28 -2.58 -19.35 -1.06
N ARG A 29 -3.12 -18.56 -0.13
CA ARG A 29 -4.23 -18.99 0.75
C ARG A 29 -5.48 -19.37 -0.04
N LEU A 30 -5.74 -18.70 -1.17
CA LEU A 30 -6.85 -19.04 -2.06
C LEU A 30 -6.62 -20.39 -2.74
N ASN A 31 -5.42 -20.63 -3.26
CA ASN A 31 -5.03 -21.91 -3.87
C ASN A 31 -5.09 -23.07 -2.86
N GLU A 32 -4.75 -22.81 -1.60
CA GLU A 32 -4.83 -23.77 -0.49
C GLU A 32 -6.26 -23.96 0.05
N ARG A 33 -7.26 -23.26 -0.52
CA ARG A 33 -8.67 -23.26 -0.08
C ARG A 33 -8.87 -22.79 1.37
N ILE A 34 -7.93 -22.00 1.91
CA ILE A 34 -7.98 -21.43 3.25
C ILE A 34 -8.86 -20.17 3.28
N CYS A 35 -8.94 -19.43 2.16
CA CYS A 35 -9.88 -18.30 2.01
C CYS A 35 -10.85 -18.54 0.84
N ASN A 36 -11.98 -17.83 0.88
CA ASN A 36 -12.95 -17.81 -0.21
C ASN A 36 -12.77 -16.53 -1.06
N GLY A 37 -13.23 -16.58 -2.32
CA GLY A 37 -13.07 -15.49 -3.28
C GLY A 37 -13.77 -14.18 -2.87
N ASN A 38 -14.94 -14.26 -2.21
CA ASN A 38 -15.70 -13.08 -1.80
C ASN A 38 -14.96 -12.26 -0.73
N ASN A 39 -14.45 -12.94 0.30
CA ASN A 39 -13.61 -12.32 1.34
C ASN A 39 -12.27 -11.85 0.75
N GLY A 40 -11.80 -12.52 -0.29
CA GLY A 40 -10.60 -12.12 -1.03
C GLY A 40 -10.74 -10.81 -1.78
N ALA A 41 -11.89 -10.57 -2.42
CA ALA A 41 -12.17 -9.30 -3.09
C ALA A 41 -12.08 -8.12 -2.10
N ILE A 42 -12.77 -8.22 -0.96
CA ILE A 42 -12.76 -7.18 0.08
C ILE A 42 -11.34 -6.93 0.61
N PHE A 43 -10.56 -8.00 0.83
CA PHE A 43 -9.18 -7.88 1.30
C PHE A 43 -8.28 -7.16 0.30
N LEU A 44 -8.39 -7.50 -0.99
CA LEU A 44 -7.60 -6.88 -2.05
C LEU A 44 -7.97 -5.42 -2.26
N ASP A 45 -9.25 -5.07 -2.15
CA ASP A 45 -9.73 -3.68 -2.21
C ASP A 45 -9.19 -2.87 -1.04
N LEU A 46 -9.18 -3.45 0.17
CA LEU A 46 -8.59 -2.79 1.35
C LEU A 46 -7.10 -2.50 1.15
N LEU A 47 -6.32 -3.46 0.64
CA LEU A 47 -4.91 -3.24 0.37
C LEU A 47 -4.69 -2.10 -0.65
N GLY A 48 -5.46 -2.10 -1.74
CA GLY A 48 -5.38 -1.03 -2.74
C GLY A 48 -5.77 0.35 -2.19
N ASN A 49 -6.75 0.41 -1.29
CA ASN A 49 -7.11 1.68 -0.64
C ASN A 49 -6.00 2.21 0.28
N LEU A 50 -5.29 1.32 0.98
CA LEU A 50 -4.17 1.73 1.84
C LEU A 50 -2.98 2.26 1.04
N GLU A 51 -2.62 1.59 -0.05
CA GLU A 51 -1.58 2.07 -0.97
C GLU A 51 -1.96 3.42 -1.58
N ARG A 52 -3.20 3.56 -2.08
CA ARG A 52 -3.67 4.84 -2.61
C ARG A 52 -3.62 5.99 -1.60
N ILE A 53 -3.93 5.73 -0.33
CA ILE A 53 -3.80 6.74 0.73
C ILE A 53 -2.32 7.12 0.91
N SER A 54 -1.42 6.14 0.88
CA SER A 54 0.03 6.35 0.97
C SER A 54 0.55 7.24 -0.16
N ASP A 55 0.15 6.97 -1.40
CA ASP A 55 0.50 7.78 -2.57
C ASP A 55 0.02 9.23 -2.44
N LEU A 56 -1.20 9.43 -1.94
CA LEU A 56 -1.74 10.76 -1.68
C LEU A 56 -0.90 11.50 -0.62
N CYS A 57 -0.45 10.81 0.42
CA CYS A 57 0.46 11.38 1.40
C CYS A 57 1.80 11.79 0.76
N CYS A 58 2.40 10.96 -0.11
CA CYS A 58 3.61 11.30 -0.85
C CYS A 58 3.41 12.55 -1.72
N ASN A 59 2.32 12.60 -2.50
CA ASN A 59 2.02 13.76 -3.35
C ASN A 59 1.92 15.07 -2.54
N ILE A 60 1.26 15.04 -1.38
CA ILE A 60 1.17 16.21 -0.49
C ILE A 60 2.55 16.59 0.07
N ALA A 61 3.34 15.61 0.50
CA ALA A 61 4.66 15.84 1.05
C ALA A 61 5.62 16.46 0.02
N GLU A 62 5.63 15.94 -1.20
CA GLU A 62 6.43 16.43 -2.32
C GLU A 62 6.03 17.86 -2.72
N TYR A 63 4.72 18.13 -2.82
CA TYR A 63 4.20 19.47 -3.09
C TYR A 63 4.63 20.47 -2.00
N ALA A 64 4.55 20.08 -0.73
CA ALA A 64 4.91 20.93 0.40
C ALA A 64 6.41 21.29 0.44
N ILE A 65 7.29 20.49 -0.19
CA ILE A 65 8.73 20.79 -0.30
C ILE A 65 9.14 21.34 -1.68
N GLY A 66 8.18 21.58 -2.58
CA GLY A 66 8.42 22.10 -3.93
C GLY A 66 9.20 21.14 -4.83
N SER A 67 9.06 19.83 -4.61
CA SER A 67 9.70 18.79 -5.44
C SER A 67 8.78 18.24 -6.53
N LYS A 68 7.52 18.71 -6.57
CA LYS A 68 6.50 18.41 -7.58
C LYS A 68 5.67 19.66 -7.85
#